data_AF-A0A535A114-F1
#
_entry.id   AF-A0A535A114-F1
#
_cell.length_a   1.000
_cell.length_b   1.000
_cell.length_c   1.000
_cell.angle_alpha   90.00
_cell.angle_beta   90.00
_cell.angle_gamma   90.00
#
_symmetry.space_group_name_H-M   'P 1'
#
loop_
_entity.id
_entity.type
_entity.pdbx_description
1 polymer ?
#
loop_
_entity_poly.entity_id
_entity_poly.type
_entity_poly.pdbx_seq_one_letter_code
_entity_poly.pdbx_strand_id
1 'polypeptide(L)'
;MTLPPAVAYLSGLAFVAPDLPPPALFGTALALHVCDAILCRLFAHNNGYPKNLWTLFGFMAGLWAVAVLILLPRRGAPPAPPRPLR
;
A
#
# COMPACT_ATOMS: atom_id res chain seq x y z
N MET A 1 -13.59 -18.08 -4.90
CA MET A 1 -12.15 -17.97 -4.54
C MET A 1 -11.98 -18.44 -3.10
N THR A 2 -10.91 -19.15 -2.78
CA THR A 2 -10.59 -19.56 -1.40
C THR A 2 -9.81 -18.46 -0.67
N LEU A 3 -9.81 -18.47 0.66
CA LEU A 3 -9.17 -17.45 1.51
C LEU A 3 -7.65 -17.30 1.29
N PRO A 4 -6.85 -18.39 1.21
CA PRO A 4 -5.40 -18.27 1.09
C PRO A 4 -4.93 -17.58 -0.21
N PRO A 5 -5.44 -17.92 -1.41
CA PRO A 5 -5.09 -17.19 -2.63
C PRO A 5 -5.45 -15.70 -2.55
N ALA A 6 -6.60 -15.36 -1.97
CA ALA A 6 -6.99 -13.95 -1.81
C ALA A 6 -5.98 -13.19 -0.94
N VAL A 7 -5.57 -13.76 0.20
CA VAL A 7 -4.54 -13.16 1.07
C VAL A 7 -3.18 -13.08 0.39
N ALA A 8 -2.80 -14.11 -0.38
CA ALA A 8 -1.52 -14.13 -1.11
C ALA A 8 -1.44 -13.00 -2.15
N TYR A 9 -2.51 -12.76 -2.92
CA TYR A 9 -2.53 -11.67 -3.89
C TYR A 9 -2.65 -10.28 -3.24
N LEU A 10 -3.43 -10.16 -2.16
CA LEU A 10 -3.64 -8.89 -1.48
C LEU A 10 -2.35 -8.38 -0.80
N SER A 11 -1.59 -9.29 -0.20
CA SER A 11 -0.30 -9.01 0.44
C SER A 11 0.89 -8.99 -0.53
N GLY A 12 0.68 -9.37 -1.81
CA GLY A 12 1.75 -9.52 -2.80
C GLY A 12 2.62 -10.78 -2.65
N LEU A 13 2.36 -11.61 -1.63
CA LEU A 13 3.11 -12.86 -1.40
C LEU A 13 2.95 -13.88 -2.53
N ALA A 14 1.87 -13.80 -3.31
CA ALA A 14 1.71 -14.59 -4.53
C ALA A 14 2.84 -14.36 -5.55
N PHE A 15 3.50 -13.19 -5.53
CA PHE A 15 4.58 -12.85 -6.45
C PHE A 15 5.98 -13.08 -5.86
N VAL A 16 6.11 -13.04 -4.53
CA VAL A 16 7.41 -13.09 -3.83
C VAL A 16 7.70 -14.48 -3.28
N ALA A 17 6.69 -15.15 -2.73
CA ALA A 17 6.80 -16.45 -2.08
C ALA A 17 5.51 -17.27 -2.29
N PRO A 18 5.24 -17.73 -3.53
CA PRO A 18 3.97 -18.37 -3.90
C PRO A 18 3.69 -19.68 -3.16
N ASP A 19 4.73 -20.39 -2.72
CA ASP A 19 4.64 -21.72 -2.12
C ASP A 19 4.57 -21.68 -0.57
N LEU A 20 4.22 -20.54 0.02
CA LEU A 20 4.08 -20.40 1.48
C LEU A 20 2.97 -21.31 2.03
N PRO A 21 3.25 -22.15 3.04
CA PRO A 21 2.21 -22.93 3.70
C PRO A 21 1.23 -21.99 4.43
N PRO A 22 -0.06 -22.37 4.56
CA PRO A 22 -1.10 -21.45 5.04
C PRO A 22 -0.79 -20.73 6.37
N PRO A 23 -0.25 -21.38 7.42
CA PRO A 23 0.08 -20.68 8.66
C PRO A 23 1.13 -19.58 8.47
N ALA A 24 2.16 -19.86 7.68
CA ALA A 24 3.22 -18.89 7.40
C ALA A 24 2.71 -17.77 6.49
N LEU A 25 1.83 -18.09 5.53
CA LEU A 25 1.16 -17.10 4.69
C LEU A 25 0.41 -16.05 5.53
N PHE A 26 -0.48 -16.49 6.43
CA PHE A 26 -1.28 -15.56 7.23
C PHE A 26 -0.42 -14.72 8.18
N GLY A 27 0.59 -15.32 8.83
CA GLY A 27 1.51 -14.59 9.71
C GLY A 27 2.31 -13.53 8.95
N THR A 28 2.85 -13.89 7.79
CA THR A 28 3.64 -12.98 6.94
C THR A 28 2.76 -11.88 6.37
N ALA A 29 1.57 -12.22 5.87
CA ALA A 29 0.62 -11.24 5.33
C ALA A 29 0.19 -10.23 6.40
N LEU A 30 -0.08 -10.66 7.63
CA LEU A 30 -0.39 -9.76 8.73
C LEU A 30 0.76 -8.78 9.02
N ALA A 31 1.99 -9.29 9.10
CA ALA A 31 3.16 -8.45 9.33
C ALA A 31 3.36 -7.43 8.20
N LEU A 32 3.17 -7.85 6.94
CA LEU A 32 3.23 -6.96 5.78
C LEU A 32 2.16 -5.87 5.84
N HIS A 33 0.90 -6.23 6.12
CA HIS A 33 -0.19 -5.27 6.22
C HIS A 33 0.01 -4.26 7.36
N VAL A 34 0.67 -4.65 8.47
CA VAL A 34 1.07 -3.70 9.52
C VAL A 34 2.12 -2.72 9.00
N CYS A 35 3.13 -3.19 8.27
CA CYS A 35 4.11 -2.32 7.63
C CYS A 35 3.46 -1.38 6.60
N ASP A 36 2.55 -1.90 5.77
CA ASP A 36 1.80 -1.12 4.78
C ASP A 36 0.94 -0.04 5.43
N ALA A 37 0.31 -0.33 6.57
CA ALA A 37 -0.43 0.66 7.36
C ALA A 37 0.47 1.81 7.83
N ILE A 38 1.68 1.52 8.29
CA ILE A 38 2.67 2.52 8.73
C ILE A 38 3.14 3.36 7.53
N LEU A 39 3.50 2.72 6.41
CA LEU A 39 3.91 3.40 5.19
C LEU A 39 2.81 4.32 4.66
N CYS A 40 1.57 3.82 4.59
CA CYS A 40 0.42 4.62 4.18
C CYS A 40 0.19 5.81 5.10
N ARG A 41 0.32 5.64 6.42
CA ARG A 41 0.23 6.76 7.37
C ARG A 41 1.25 7.84 7.09
N LEU A 42 2.50 7.44 6.84
CA LEU A 42 3.62 8.34 6.58
C LEU A 42 3.44 9.09 5.25
N PHE A 43 3.16 8.37 4.17
CA PHE A 43 2.92 8.97 2.87
C PHE A 43 1.70 9.89 2.88
N ALA A 44 0.61 9.49 3.55
CA ALA A 44 -0.57 10.34 3.65
C ALA A 44 -0.27 11.64 4.39
N HIS A 45 0.50 11.57 5.49
CA HIS A 45 0.93 12.76 6.20
C HIS A 45 1.73 13.72 5.31
N ASN A 46 2.69 13.20 4.56
CA ASN A 46 3.60 14.00 3.74
C ASN A 46 2.91 14.56 2.49
N ASN A 47 1.94 13.83 1.95
CA ASN A 47 1.25 14.17 0.71
C ASN A 47 -0.06 14.95 0.93
N GLY A 48 -0.41 15.31 2.16
CA GLY A 48 -1.61 16.11 2.46
C GLY A 48 -2.92 15.30 2.43
N TYR A 49 -2.86 14.00 2.68
CA TYR A 49 -4.01 13.11 2.77
C TYR A 49 -4.36 12.76 4.25
N PRO A 50 -5.60 12.34 4.54
CA PRO A 50 -6.00 11.98 5.91
C PRO A 50 -5.26 10.73 6.42
N LYS A 51 -4.42 10.92 7.44
CA LYS A 51 -3.52 9.88 7.99
C LYS A 51 -4.26 8.60 8.39
N ASN A 52 -5.33 8.74 9.18
CA ASN A 52 -6.04 7.60 9.77
C ASN A 52 -6.76 6.76 8.69
N LEU A 53 -7.35 7.43 7.69
CA LEU A 53 -8.02 6.76 6.59
C LEU A 53 -7.04 5.91 5.77
N TRP A 54 -5.88 6.48 5.43
CA TRP A 54 -4.86 5.75 4.69
C TRP A 54 -4.15 4.68 5.52
N THR A 55 -4.02 4.87 6.84
CA THR A 55 -3.54 3.81 7.74
C THR A 55 -4.46 2.59 7.68
N LEU A 56 -5.78 2.81 7.75
CA LEU A 56 -6.78 1.75 7.66
C LEU A 56 -6.74 1.06 6.29
N PHE A 57 -6.61 1.82 5.20
CA PHE A 57 -6.47 1.24 3.86
C PHE A 57 -5.20 0.43 3.71
N GLY A 58 -4.05 0.88 4.24
CA GLY A 58 -2.83 0.10 4.26
C GLY A 58 -3.00 -1.22 5.02
N PHE A 59 -3.68 -1.21 6.17
CA PHE A 59 -3.92 -2.43 6.93
C PHE A 59 -4.88 -3.40 6.24
N MET A 60 -5.90 -2.90 5.54
CA MET A 60 -6.93 -3.75 4.92
C MET A 60 -6.57 -4.19 3.50
N ALA A 61 -6.07 -3.28 2.67
CA ALA A 61 -5.76 -3.54 1.27
C ALA A 61 -4.26 -3.80 1.01
N GLY A 62 -3.41 -3.67 2.04
CA GLY A 62 -1.99 -4.01 1.98
C GLY A 62 -1.23 -3.18 0.95
N LEU A 63 -0.37 -3.89 0.20
CA LEU A 63 0.47 -3.39 -0.87
C LEU A 63 -0.27 -2.49 -1.88
N TRP A 64 -1.53 -2.82 -2.19
CA TRP A 64 -2.30 -2.09 -3.19
C TRP A 64 -2.66 -0.68 -2.74
N ALA A 65 -2.95 -0.48 -1.45
CA ALA A 65 -3.17 0.87 -0.91
C ALA A 65 -1.88 1.71 -0.98
N VAL A 66 -0.74 1.10 -0.68
CA VAL A 66 0.58 1.76 -0.77
C VAL A 66 0.86 2.19 -2.22
N ALA A 67 0.64 1.29 -3.18
CA ALA A 67 0.84 1.57 -4.60
C ALA A 67 -0.02 2.76 -5.08
N VAL A 68 -1.32 2.76 -4.74
CA VAL A 68 -2.21 3.88 -5.09
C VAL A 68 -1.71 5.17 -4.46
N LEU A 69 -1.33 5.16 -3.19
CA LEU A 69 -0.91 6.36 -2.48
C LEU A 69 0.40 6.96 -3.02
N ILE A 70 1.31 6.13 -3.54
CA ILE A 70 2.54 6.57 -4.22
C ILE A 70 2.21 7.24 -5.56
N LEU A 71 1.26 6.70 -6.32
CA LEU A 71 0.86 7.24 -7.61
C LEU A 71 0.00 8.51 -7.49
N LEU A 72 -0.66 8.71 -6.36
CA LEU A 72 -1.48 9.88 -6.12
C LEU A 72 -0.61 11.14 -6.02
N PRO A 73 -1.02 12.25 -6.68
CA PRO A 73 -0.28 13.49 -6.60
C PRO A 73 -0.33 14.04 -5.17
N ARG A 74 0.74 14.74 -4.79
CA ARG A 74 0.78 15.50 -3.54
C ARG A 74 -0.31 16.58 -3.56
N ARG A 75 -1.18 16.57 -2.54
CA ARG A 75 -2.19 17.61 -2.37
C ARG A 75 -1.54 18.88 -1.84
N GLY A 76 -1.91 20.02 -2.42
CA GLY A 76 -1.39 21.34 -2.04
C GLY A 76 0.03 21.65 -2.55
N ALA A 77 0.58 20.85 -3.47
CA ALA A 77 1.79 21.22 -4.18
C ALA A 77 1.46 22.35 -5.19
N PRO A 78 2.30 23.39 -5.30
CA PRO A 78 2.18 24.36 -6.38
C PRO A 78 2.23 23.65 -7.74
N PRO A 79 1.45 24.09 -8.75
CA PRO A 79 1.56 23.53 -10.09
C PRO A 79 3.00 23.65 -10.59
N ALA A 80 3.47 22.62 -11.30
CA ALA A 80 4.82 22.63 -11.87
C ALA A 80 4.98 23.85 -12.79
N PRO A 81 6.13 24.54 -12.76
CA PRO A 81 6.36 25.67 -13.66
C PRO A 81 6.27 25.20 -15.12
N PRO A 82 5.74 26.04 -16.03
CA PRO A 82 5.61 25.68 -17.43
C PRO A 82 6.98 25.32 -18.01
N ARG A 83 7.03 24.19 -18.72
CA ARG A 83 8.26 23.72 -19.37
C ARG A 83 8.56 24.67 -20.55
N PRO A 84 9.78 25.23 -20.66
CA PRO A 84 10.11 26.08 -21.80
C PRO A 84 10.03 25.26 -23.09
N LEU A 85 9.29 25.76 -24.07
CA LEU A 85 9.27 25.22 -25.42
C LEU A 85 10.63 25.51 -26.04
N ARG A 86 11.44 24.47 -26.27
CA ARG A 86 12.67 24.54 -27.06
C ARG A 86 12.36 24.24 -28.51
#